data_AF-A0A954SWB1-F1
#
_entry.id   AF-A0A954SWB1-F1
#
_cell.length_a   1.000
_cell.length_b   1.000
_cell.length_c   1.000
_cell.angle_alpha   90.00
_cell.angle_beta   90.00
_cell.angle_gamma   90.00
#
_symmetry.space_group_name_H-M   'P 1'
#
loop_
_entity.id
_entity.type
_entity.pdbx_description
1 polymer ?
#
loop_
_entity_poly.entity_id
_entity_poly.type
_entity_poly.pdbx_seq_one_letter_code
_entity_poly.pdbx_strand_id
1 'polypeptide(L)' 'MTGPHDSILGRRVDRVLQTTITFNPSHFEVATGDVRISATVVEADPATGRASGVWRICADENEIDRLSRLHRAKATRN' A
#
# COMPACT_ATOMS: atom_id res chain seq x y z
N MET A 1 -2.60 2.76 -3.87
CA MET A 1 -2.86 3.56 -2.66
C MET A 1 -2.20 2.87 -1.48
N THR A 2 -1.91 3.60 -0.40
CA THR A 2 -1.49 2.98 0.87
C THR A 2 -2.67 3.05 1.82
N GLY A 3 -3.18 1.89 2.23
CA GLY A 3 -4.42 1.79 3.00
C GLY A 3 -5.14 0.46 2.80
N PRO A 4 -6.42 0.39 3.23
CA PRO A 4 -7.23 -0.83 3.17
C PRO A 4 -7.50 -1.25 1.73
N HIS A 5 -7.07 -2.44 1.32
CA HIS A 5 -7.35 -3.02 0.02
C HIS A 5 -8.71 -3.72 -0.02
N ASP A 6 -9.19 -4.23 1.11
CA ASP A 6 -10.56 -4.75 1.26
C ASP A 6 -11.54 -3.58 1.45
N SER A 7 -11.70 -2.80 0.37
CA SER A 7 -12.44 -1.54 0.38
C SER A 7 -12.80 -1.10 -1.04
N ILE A 8 -13.59 -0.01 -1.15
CA ILE A 8 -13.73 0.75 -2.40
C ILE A 8 -12.98 2.08 -2.22
N LEU A 9 -11.80 2.18 -2.81
CA LEU A 9 -10.91 3.35 -2.72
C LEU A 9 -10.68 3.82 -1.27
N GLY A 10 -10.50 2.88 -0.33
CA GLY A 10 -10.25 3.14 1.08
C GLY A 10 -11.51 3.30 1.95
N ARG A 11 -12.70 3.33 1.33
CA ARG A 11 -13.97 3.42 2.05
C ARG A 11 -14.59 2.06 2.29
N ARG A 12 -15.36 1.96 3.37
CA ARG A 12 -16.21 0.80 3.65
C ARG A 12 -17.14 0.50 2.47
N VAL A 13 -17.14 -0.75 2.05
CA VAL A 13 -17.88 -1.24 0.88
C VAL A 13 -19.38 -0.97 1.03
N ASP A 14 -19.96 -1.23 2.20
CA ASP A 14 -21.40 -1.05 2.44
C ASP A 14 -21.87 0.39 2.28
N ARG A 15 -21.07 1.37 2.71
CA ARG A 15 -21.39 2.80 2.56
C ARG A 15 -21.37 3.23 1.10
N VAL A 16 -20.35 2.79 0.36
CA VAL A 16 -20.25 3.12 -1.07
C VAL A 16 -21.38 2.48 -1.85
N LEU A 17 -21.66 1.18 -1.65
CA LEU A 17 -22.74 0.47 -2.35
C LEU A 17 -24.11 1.09 -2.07
N GLN A 18 -24.41 1.47 -0.82
CA GLN A 18 -25.67 2.13 -0.48
C GLN A 18 -25.88 3.40 -1.32
N THR A 19 -24.88 4.28 -1.39
CA THR A 19 -24.97 5.52 -2.16
C THR A 19 -25.02 5.25 -3.67
N THR A 20 -24.24 4.30 -4.18
CA THR A 20 -24.22 3.97 -5.62
C THR A 20 -25.56 3.39 -6.11
N ILE A 21 -26.22 2.56 -5.31
CA ILE A 21 -27.47 1.89 -5.71
C ILE A 21 -28.69 2.80 -5.51
N THR A 22 -28.74 3.52 -4.39
CA THR A 22 -29.95 4.26 -3.98
C THR A 22 -29.89 5.76 -4.24
N PHE A 23 -28.70 6.27 -4.58
CA PHE A 23 -28.39 7.71 -4.64
C PHE A 23 -28.57 8.46 -3.31
N ASN A 24 -28.82 7.76 -2.19
CA ASN A 24 -28.86 8.39 -0.88
C ASN A 24 -27.43 8.71 -0.38
N PRO A 25 -27.20 9.91 0.19
CA PRO A 25 -25.91 10.24 0.77
C PRO A 25 -25.60 9.33 1.96
N SER A 26 -24.35 8.90 2.07
CA SER A 26 -23.82 8.12 3.20
C SER A 26 -22.59 8.79 3.78
N HIS A 27 -22.30 8.51 5.05
CA HIS A 27 -21.08 8.99 5.69
C HIS A 27 -19.82 8.42 5.01
N PHE A 28 -18.74 9.19 5.08
CA PHE A 28 -17.42 8.74 4.63
C PHE A 28 -16.76 7.92 5.74
N GLU A 29 -16.92 6.60 5.69
CA GLU A 29 -16.29 5.69 6.65
C GLU A 29 -15.11 4.96 6.00
N VAL A 30 -13.95 4.99 6.65
CA VAL A 30 -12.71 4.34 6.20
C VAL A 30 -12.78 2.84 6.53
N ALA A 31 -12.38 1.99 5.57
CA ALA A 31 -12.27 0.55 5.80
C ALA A 31 -11.05 0.21 6.69
N THR A 32 -10.99 -1.01 7.21
CA THR A 32 -9.89 -1.44 8.09
C THR A 32 -9.27 -2.78 7.70
N GLY A 33 -9.87 -3.51 6.75
CA GLY A 33 -9.40 -4.82 6.30
C GLY A 33 -8.27 -4.72 5.26
N ASP A 34 -7.41 -5.73 5.25
CA ASP A 34 -6.34 -5.93 4.24
C ASP A 34 -5.52 -4.65 3.98
N VAL A 35 -4.92 -4.08 5.03
CA VAL A 35 -4.11 -2.86 4.89
C VAL A 35 -2.79 -3.17 4.19
N ARG A 36 -2.51 -2.43 3.11
CA ARG A 36 -1.30 -2.59 2.32
C ARG A 36 -0.58 -1.27 2.08
N ILE A 37 0.73 -1.33 1.94
CA ILE A 37 1.55 -0.26 1.39
C ILE A 37 1.77 -0.49 -0.10
N SER A 38 1.54 0.56 -0.91
CA SER A 38 1.95 0.59 -2.31
C SER A 38 2.98 1.70 -2.49
N ALA A 39 4.15 1.36 -3.01
CA ALA A 39 5.24 2.32 -3.23
C ALA A 39 6.01 1.98 -4.51
N THR A 40 6.87 2.92 -4.93
CA THR A 40 7.78 2.74 -6.05
C THR A 40 9.18 3.09 -5.57
N VAL A 41 10.12 2.18 -5.79
CA VAL A 41 11.56 2.42 -5.64
C VAL A 41 12.10 2.87 -6.97
N VAL A 42 12.79 4.00 -6.98
CA VAL A 42 13.49 4.52 -8.17
C VAL A 42 14.96 4.65 -7.80
N GLU A 43 15.83 4.08 -8.61
CA GLU A 43 17.26 4.32 -8.53
C GLU A 43 17.61 5.50 -9.42
N ALA A 44 18.29 6.50 -8.86
CA ALA A 44 18.68 7.71 -9.54
C ALA A 44 20.20 7.79 -9.65
N ASP A 45 20.71 8.06 -10.86
CA ASP A 45 22.11 8.36 -11.11
C ASP A 45 22.42 9.79 -10.63
N PRO A 46 23.28 9.97 -9.62
CA PRO A 46 23.58 11.28 -9.05
C PRO A 46 24.37 12.20 -10.01
N ALA A 47 25.07 11.65 -11.01
CA ALA A 47 25.84 12.44 -11.96
C ALA A 47 24.95 13.06 -13.05
N THR A 48 23.93 12.34 -13.49
CA THR A 48 23.05 12.78 -14.59
C THR A 48 21.66 13.23 -14.14
N GLY A 49 21.25 12.88 -12.92
CA GLY A 49 19.90 13.10 -12.39
C GLY A 49 18.84 12.20 -13.03
N ARG A 50 19.22 11.21 -13.84
CA ARG A 50 18.30 10.31 -14.54
C ARG A 50 18.01 9.07 -13.70
N ALA A 51 16.82 8.48 -13.89
CA ALA A 51 16.52 7.18 -13.31
C ALA A 51 17.27 6.07 -14.05
N SER A 52 17.94 5.19 -13.30
CA SER A 52 18.63 3.99 -13.80
C SER A 52 17.82 2.70 -13.57
N GLY A 53 16.84 2.74 -12.67
CA GLY A 53 16.01 1.58 -12.33
C GLY A 53 14.69 1.94 -11.66
N VAL A 54 13.71 1.04 -11.76
CA VAL A 54 12.39 1.20 -11.14
C VAL A 54 11.82 -0.15 -10.70
N TRP A 55 11.32 -0.21 -9.45
CA TRP A 55 10.66 -1.39 -8.89
C TRP A 55 9.41 -0.98 -8.12
N ARG A 56 8.39 -1.84 -8.18
CA ARG A 56 7.14 -1.63 -7.45
C ARG A 56 7.13 -2.42 -6.16
N ILE A 57 6.56 -1.83 -5.12
CA ILE A 57 6.28 -2.47 -3.84
C ILE A 57 4.77 -2.48 -3.66
N CYS A 58 4.22 -3.65 -3.36
CA CYS A 58 2.89 -3.81 -2.81
C CYS A 58 2.98 -4.89 -1.74
N ALA A 59 2.83 -4.51 -0.48
CA ALA A 59 3.03 -5.42 0.65
C ALA A 59 1.93 -5.21 1.69
N ASP A 60 1.43 -6.31 2.22
CA ASP A 60 0.60 -6.34 3.42
C ASP A 60 1.49 -6.41 4.67
N GLU A 61 0.88 -6.42 5.85
CA GLU A 61 1.58 -6.51 7.14
C GLU A 61 2.48 -7.74 7.25
N ASN A 62 2.02 -8.91 6.78
CA ASN A 62 2.77 -10.16 6.85
C ASN A 62 4.05 -10.11 5.99
N GLU A 63 3.96 -9.57 4.78
CA GLU A 63 5.13 -9.44 3.90
C GLU A 63 6.11 -8.41 4.46
N ILE A 64 5.64 -7.30 5.05
CA ILE A 64 6.51 -6.33 5.73
C ILE A 64 7.24 -6.95 6.92
N ASP A 65 6.56 -7.74 7.74
CA ASP A 65 7.17 -8.47 8.86
C ASP A 65 8.27 -9.43 8.38
N ARG A 66 7.97 -10.18 7.32
CA ARG A 66 8.92 -11.11 6.70
C ARG A 66 10.15 -10.38 6.16
N LEU A 67 9.95 -9.29 5.41
CA LEU A 67 11.04 -8.48 4.86
C LEU A 67 11.89 -7.85 5.98
N SER A 68 11.26 -7.37 7.05
CA SER A 68 11.95 -6.82 8.22
C SER A 68 12.85 -7.85 8.90
N ARG A 69 12.39 -9.11 9.03
CA ARG A 69 13.21 -10.21 9.57
C ARG A 69 14.39 -10.55 8.67
N LEU A 70 14.18 -10.63 7.34
CA LEU A 70 15.24 -10.90 6.37
C LEU A 70 16.32 -9.81 6.38
N HIS A 71 15.93 -8.54 6.50
CA HIS A 71 16.85 -7.42 6.61
C HIS A 71 17.75 -7.53 7.86
N ARG A 72 17.15 -7.79 9.03
CA ARG A 72 17.90 -7.95 10.29
C ARG A 72 18.89 -9.11 10.23
N ALA A 73 18.48 -10.27 9.71
CA ALA A 73 19.34 -11.45 9.60
C ALA A 73 20.55 -11.25 8.68
N LYS A 74 20.42 -10.42 7.63
CA LYS A 74 21.55 -10.02 6.77
C LYS A 74 22.49 -9.06 7.50
N ALA A 75 21.96 -8.14 8.29
CA ALA A 75 22.76 -7.17 9.04
C ALA A 75 23.63 -7.81 10.15
N THR A 76 23.24 -8.97 10.69
CA THR A 76 24.02 -9.68 11.72
C THR A 76 25.16 -10.55 11.15
N ARG A 77 25.25 -10.70 9.82
CA ARG A 77 26.25 -11.54 9.15
C ARG A 77 27.44 -10.75 8.57
N ASN A 78 27.44 -9.43 8.71
CA ASN A 78 28.56 -8.53 8.37
C ASN A 78 29.15 -7.96 9.67
#